data_AF-A0A357CVF1-F1
#
_entry.id   AF-A0A357CVF1-F1
#
_cell.length_a   1.000
_cell.length_b   1.000
_cell.length_c   1.000
_cell.angle_alpha   90.00
_cell.angle_beta   90.00
_cell.angle_gamma   90.00
#
_symmetry.space_group_name_H-M   'P 1'
#
loop_
_entity.id
_entity.type
_entity.pdbx_description
1 polymer ?
#
loop_
_entity_poly.entity_id
_entity_poly.type
_entity_poly.pdbx_seq_one_letter_code
_entity_poly.pdbx_strand_id
1 'polypeptide(L)'
;MKKTTILLLSLMLVCVSVLSFVTAQSEIDGFEFNIATIDGSIAGEDGVIVMTQAGLADANLNWAISILCEKVSDNVYRAKQDAIQGSGGTPDVTMSSGDIVIGIHSSTSDVSLATEYPNVYSKIAAMQVKAGMYFTLVNIDLAAKTSDNGKAVLSLTEPGGGEDVSYDDIMGEPVQNPGYVLDVTVEETY
;
A
#
# COMPACT_ATOMS: atom_id res chain seq x y z
N MET A 1 -54.81 14.70 3.98
CA MET A 1 -53.52 15.27 3.50
C MET A 1 -52.33 14.95 4.40
N LYS A 2 -52.46 14.85 5.74
CA LYS A 2 -51.32 14.53 6.64
C LYS A 2 -50.76 13.09 6.52
N LYS A 3 -51.56 12.11 6.11
CA LYS A 3 -51.15 10.70 6.00
C LYS A 3 -50.40 10.38 4.70
N THR A 4 -50.64 11.14 3.64
CA THR A 4 -50.01 10.95 2.32
C THR A 4 -48.63 11.61 2.23
N THR A 5 -48.38 12.68 2.99
CA THR A 5 -47.07 13.34 3.08
C THR A 5 -46.04 12.50 3.83
N ILE A 6 -46.48 11.77 4.86
CA ILE A 6 -45.60 10.89 5.65
C ILE A 6 -45.08 9.72 4.80
N LEU A 7 -45.95 9.14 3.94
CA LEU A 7 -45.57 8.04 3.06
C LEU A 7 -44.52 8.46 2.00
N LEU A 8 -44.64 9.70 1.50
CA LEU A 8 -43.71 10.25 0.52
C LEU A 8 -42.35 10.62 1.15
N LEU A 9 -42.35 11.10 2.40
CA LEU A 9 -41.12 11.38 3.15
C LEU A 9 -40.38 10.09 3.53
N SER A 10 -41.09 9.03 3.91
CA SER A 10 -40.47 7.73 4.22
C SER A 10 -39.90 7.04 2.98
N LEU A 11 -40.52 7.21 1.80
CA LEU A 11 -40.00 6.64 0.56
C LEU A 11 -38.74 7.37 0.09
N MET A 12 -38.67 8.69 0.28
CA MET A 12 -37.49 9.49 -0.03
C MET A 12 -36.32 9.17 0.91
N LEU A 13 -36.59 8.88 2.19
CA LEU A 13 -35.58 8.48 3.18
C LEU A 13 -34.95 7.12 2.85
N VAL A 14 -35.74 6.16 2.35
CA VAL A 14 -35.24 4.85 1.93
C VAL A 14 -34.39 4.96 0.66
N CYS A 15 -34.74 5.84 -0.29
CA CYS A 15 -33.92 6.06 -1.50
C CYS A 15 -32.54 6.67 -1.21
N VAL A 16 -32.36 7.46 -0.15
CA VAL A 16 -31.03 8.00 0.23
C VAL A 16 -30.16 6.93 0.92
N SER A 17 -30.77 5.94 1.58
CA SER A 17 -30.01 4.86 2.24
C SER A 17 -29.42 3.80 1.30
N VAL A 18 -29.73 3.84 -0.01
CA VAL A 18 -29.25 2.83 -0.99
C VAL A 18 -28.07 3.33 -1.84
N LEU A 19 -27.59 4.56 -1.64
CA LEU A 19 -26.48 5.13 -2.41
C LEU A 19 -25.13 5.13 -1.69
N SER A 20 -25.04 4.49 -0.53
CA SER A 20 -23.78 4.25 0.16
C SER A 20 -23.36 2.78 0.08
N PHE A 21 -23.47 2.17 -1.10
CA PHE A 21 -22.47 1.19 -1.48
C PHE A 21 -21.24 1.98 -1.94
N VAL A 22 -20.53 2.58 -0.98
CA VAL A 22 -19.09 2.67 -1.13
C VAL A 22 -18.65 1.23 -1.24
N THR A 23 -18.39 0.77 -2.47
CA THR A 23 -17.49 -0.35 -2.65
C THR A 23 -16.26 0.03 -1.87
N ALA A 24 -16.02 -0.62 -0.73
CA ALA A 24 -14.76 -0.54 -0.03
C ALA A 24 -13.72 -1.04 -1.03
N GLN A 25 -13.19 -0.12 -1.83
CA GLN A 25 -11.96 -0.35 -2.55
C GLN A 25 -10.96 -0.58 -1.44
N SER A 26 -10.51 -1.83 -1.30
CA SER A 26 -9.48 -2.20 -0.33
C SER A 26 -8.40 -1.13 -0.42
N GLU A 27 -8.13 -0.45 0.69
CA GLU A 27 -6.95 0.39 0.75
C GLU A 27 -5.77 -0.50 0.34
N ILE A 28 -5.05 -0.08 -0.70
CA ILE A 28 -3.87 -0.81 -1.20
C ILE A 28 -2.64 -0.50 -0.35
N ASP A 29 -2.76 0.46 0.57
CA ASP A 29 -1.71 0.80 1.52
C ASP A 29 -1.51 -0.34 2.51
N GLY A 30 -0.25 -0.71 2.75
CA GLY A 30 0.10 -1.85 3.60
C GLY A 30 -0.13 -3.23 2.95
N PHE A 31 -0.49 -3.31 1.67
CA PHE A 31 -0.69 -4.60 1.01
C PHE A 31 0.63 -5.38 0.92
N GLU A 32 0.60 -6.66 1.26
CA GLU A 32 1.78 -7.52 1.25
C GLU A 32 1.76 -8.48 0.05
N PHE A 33 2.81 -8.46 -0.75
CA PHE A 33 3.02 -9.39 -1.84
C PHE A 33 4.02 -10.47 -1.43
N ASN A 34 3.61 -11.74 -1.50
CA ASN A 34 4.54 -12.85 -1.28
C ASN A 34 5.51 -12.95 -2.46
N ILE A 35 6.80 -13.04 -2.17
CA ILE A 35 7.87 -13.19 -3.15
C ILE A 35 8.47 -14.58 -2.97
N ALA A 36 8.33 -15.44 -3.98
CA ALA A 36 8.84 -16.80 -3.92
C ALA A 36 10.31 -16.88 -4.35
N THR A 37 10.70 -16.10 -5.37
CA THR A 37 12.03 -16.21 -5.98
C THR A 37 12.65 -14.85 -6.31
N ILE A 38 13.99 -14.81 -6.38
CA ILE A 38 14.79 -13.66 -6.80
C ILE A 38 15.63 -14.07 -8.02
N ASP A 39 15.51 -13.35 -9.13
CA ASP A 39 16.01 -13.72 -10.46
C ASP A 39 15.62 -15.16 -10.88
N GLY A 40 14.48 -15.64 -10.36
CA GLY A 40 13.86 -16.90 -10.76
C GLY A 40 12.83 -16.70 -11.87
N SER A 41 12.08 -17.76 -12.16
CA SER A 41 10.96 -17.73 -13.09
C SER A 41 9.65 -17.89 -12.34
N ILE A 42 8.60 -17.19 -12.76
CA ILE A 42 7.26 -17.37 -12.21
C ILE A 42 6.72 -18.76 -12.58
N ALA A 43 6.25 -19.49 -11.57
CA ALA A 43 5.63 -20.80 -11.72
C ALA A 43 4.24 -20.85 -11.04
N GLY A 44 3.21 -20.43 -11.75
CA GLY A 44 1.84 -20.43 -11.21
C GLY A 44 1.58 -19.20 -10.33
N GLU A 45 1.06 -19.38 -9.13
CA GLU A 45 0.52 -18.31 -8.27
C GLU A 45 1.59 -17.61 -7.41
N ASP A 46 2.65 -17.10 -8.06
CA ASP A 46 3.86 -16.63 -7.39
C ASP A 46 4.19 -15.15 -7.64
N GLY A 47 5.04 -14.62 -6.75
CA GLY A 47 5.76 -13.36 -6.94
C GLY A 47 7.25 -13.58 -7.14
N VAL A 48 7.88 -12.71 -7.93
CA VAL A 48 9.33 -12.73 -8.22
C VAL A 48 9.90 -11.32 -8.14
N ILE A 49 11.17 -11.20 -7.76
CA ILE A 49 11.95 -9.98 -7.96
C ILE A 49 13.04 -10.25 -8.99
N VAL A 50 13.12 -9.40 -10.01
CA VAL A 50 14.17 -9.43 -11.03
C VAL A 50 15.08 -8.24 -10.83
N MET A 51 16.39 -8.46 -10.78
CA MET A 51 17.38 -7.44 -10.45
C MET A 51 18.19 -6.96 -11.67
N THR A 52 18.03 -7.62 -12.81
CA THR A 52 18.83 -7.33 -14.01
C THR A 52 17.98 -7.30 -15.26
N GLN A 53 18.41 -6.50 -16.25
CA GLN A 53 17.77 -6.42 -17.56
C GLN A 53 17.70 -7.80 -18.24
N ALA A 54 18.76 -8.61 -18.13
CA ALA A 54 18.80 -9.95 -18.72
C ALA A 54 17.82 -10.91 -18.05
N GLY A 55 17.67 -10.82 -16.72
CA GLY A 55 16.75 -11.68 -15.97
C GLY A 55 15.28 -11.50 -16.34
N LEU A 56 14.87 -10.38 -16.95
CA LEU A 56 13.48 -10.16 -17.38
C LEU A 56 13.00 -11.19 -18.41
N ALA A 57 13.91 -11.63 -19.29
CA ALA A 57 13.58 -12.64 -20.29
C ALA A 57 13.37 -14.03 -19.67
N ASP A 58 14.10 -14.33 -18.60
CA ASP A 58 14.07 -15.64 -17.92
C ASP A 58 12.93 -15.73 -16.88
N ALA A 59 12.44 -14.59 -16.40
CA ALA A 59 11.47 -14.50 -15.31
C ALA A 59 10.03 -14.91 -15.67
N ASN A 60 9.72 -15.13 -16.96
CA ASN A 60 8.39 -15.51 -17.45
C ASN A 60 7.27 -14.55 -16.99
N LEU A 61 7.50 -13.24 -17.13
CA LEU A 61 6.56 -12.19 -16.70
C LEU A 61 5.38 -11.99 -17.67
N ASN A 62 5.17 -12.89 -18.62
CA ASN A 62 4.23 -12.75 -19.75
C ASN A 62 2.82 -12.32 -19.33
N TRP A 63 2.29 -12.89 -18.25
CA TRP A 63 0.95 -12.61 -17.73
C TRP A 63 0.97 -12.00 -16.32
N ALA A 64 2.16 -11.66 -15.83
CA ALA A 64 2.37 -11.08 -14.52
C ALA A 64 2.20 -9.56 -14.57
N ILE A 65 1.81 -8.97 -13.44
CA ILE A 65 1.92 -7.54 -13.24
C ILE A 65 3.38 -7.22 -12.92
N SER A 66 3.97 -6.32 -13.69
CA SER A 66 5.38 -5.94 -13.57
C SER A 66 5.50 -4.52 -13.05
N ILE A 67 6.23 -4.36 -11.94
CA ILE A 67 6.39 -3.08 -11.25
C ILE A 67 7.87 -2.73 -11.24
N LEU A 68 8.27 -1.76 -12.05
CA LEU A 68 9.64 -1.26 -12.08
C LEU A 68 9.85 -0.30 -10.89
N CYS A 69 10.86 -0.61 -10.08
CA CYS A 69 11.21 0.18 -8.91
C CYS A 69 12.68 0.61 -8.91
N GLU A 70 12.97 1.79 -8.39
CA GLU A 70 14.32 2.25 -8.08
C GLU A 70 14.61 2.05 -6.59
N LYS A 71 15.88 1.82 -6.24
CA LYS A 71 16.31 1.76 -4.83
C LYS A 71 16.28 3.16 -4.21
N VAL A 72 15.61 3.29 -3.05
CA VAL A 72 15.59 4.52 -2.24
C VAL A 72 16.59 4.40 -1.10
N SER A 73 16.49 3.33 -0.33
CA SER A 73 17.38 3.01 0.79
C SER A 73 17.47 1.49 0.94
N ASP A 74 18.05 1.01 2.04
CA ASP A 74 18.17 -0.43 2.26
C ASP A 74 16.80 -1.07 2.42
N ASN A 75 16.53 -2.07 1.57
CA ASN A 75 15.26 -2.77 1.45
C ASN A 75 14.03 -1.89 1.09
N VAL A 76 14.21 -0.60 0.79
CA VAL A 76 13.13 0.29 0.37
C VAL A 76 13.31 0.69 -1.09
N TYR A 77 12.24 0.50 -1.85
CA TYR A 77 12.18 0.76 -3.29
C TYR A 77 10.98 1.63 -3.63
N ARG A 78 11.07 2.44 -4.68
CA ARG A 78 9.98 3.29 -5.14
C ARG A 78 9.59 2.92 -6.57
N ALA A 79 8.29 2.76 -6.83
CA ALA A 79 7.78 2.52 -8.16
C ALA A 79 8.08 3.72 -9.07
N LYS A 80 8.82 3.47 -10.16
CA LYS A 80 9.23 4.53 -11.12
C LYS A 80 8.08 4.96 -12.03
N GLN A 81 7.09 4.08 -12.18
CA GLN A 81 5.96 4.24 -13.08
C GLN A 81 4.77 3.41 -12.57
N ASP A 82 3.62 3.60 -13.18
CA ASP A 82 2.46 2.75 -12.98
C ASP A 82 2.78 1.29 -13.35
N ALA A 83 2.13 0.36 -12.66
CA ALA A 83 2.30 -1.07 -12.93
C ALA A 83 1.98 -1.42 -14.39
N ILE A 84 2.85 -2.24 -15.00
CA ILE A 84 2.66 -2.76 -16.34
C ILE A 84 1.86 -4.05 -16.26
N GLN A 85 0.75 -4.10 -17.00
CA GLN A 85 -0.06 -5.32 -17.09
C GLN A 85 0.59 -6.33 -18.05
N GLY A 86 0.54 -7.61 -17.69
CA GLY A 86 1.00 -8.70 -18.54
C GLY A 86 0.17 -8.80 -19.83
N SER A 87 0.85 -9.03 -20.95
CA SER A 87 0.27 -9.01 -22.31
C SER A 87 0.67 -10.23 -23.16
N GLY A 88 1.20 -11.28 -22.53
CA GLY A 88 1.69 -12.49 -23.19
C GLY A 88 3.16 -12.42 -23.63
N GLY A 89 3.89 -11.37 -23.27
CA GLY A 89 5.32 -11.22 -23.56
C GLY A 89 6.09 -10.55 -22.42
N THR A 90 7.42 -10.56 -22.51
CA THR A 90 8.29 -9.86 -21.56
C THR A 90 7.93 -8.38 -21.51
N PRO A 91 7.79 -7.79 -20.30
CA PRO A 91 7.44 -6.38 -20.18
C PRO A 91 8.53 -5.50 -20.80
N ASP A 92 8.11 -4.47 -21.54
CA ASP A 92 9.04 -3.50 -22.14
C ASP A 92 9.49 -2.51 -21.06
N VAL A 93 10.64 -2.80 -20.45
CA VAL A 93 11.19 -2.05 -19.32
C VAL A 93 12.68 -1.88 -19.52
N THR A 94 13.19 -0.68 -19.24
CA THR A 94 14.63 -0.41 -19.18
C THR A 94 15.05 -0.22 -17.73
N MET A 95 15.89 -1.14 -17.23
CA MET A 95 16.39 -1.11 -15.85
C MET A 95 17.69 -0.32 -15.77
N SER A 96 17.77 0.60 -14.81
CA SER A 96 19.01 1.26 -14.39
C SER A 96 19.72 0.43 -13.32
N SER A 97 20.98 0.78 -13.03
CA SER A 97 21.71 0.13 -11.94
C SER A 97 20.99 0.30 -10.60
N GLY A 98 20.75 -0.82 -9.90
CA GLY A 98 20.03 -0.84 -8.62
C GLY A 98 18.50 -0.85 -8.73
N ASP A 99 17.95 -0.73 -9.94
CA ASP A 99 16.51 -0.95 -10.16
C ASP A 99 16.18 -2.44 -9.96
N ILE A 100 14.93 -2.71 -9.58
CA ILE A 100 14.35 -4.05 -9.55
C ILE A 100 12.99 -4.03 -10.27
N VAL A 101 12.56 -5.19 -10.76
CA VAL A 101 11.18 -5.40 -11.21
C VAL A 101 10.53 -6.41 -10.28
N ILE A 102 9.42 -6.02 -9.65
CA ILE A 102 8.57 -6.92 -8.87
C ILE A 102 7.49 -7.46 -9.82
N GLY A 103 7.50 -8.77 -10.03
CA GLY A 103 6.53 -9.49 -10.85
C GLY A 103 5.53 -10.24 -9.98
N ILE A 104 4.23 -9.98 -10.15
CA ILE A 104 3.15 -10.66 -9.40
C ILE A 104 2.22 -11.37 -10.37
N HIS A 105 2.08 -12.69 -10.24
CA HIS A 105 1.22 -13.48 -11.11
C HIS A 105 0.07 -14.15 -10.38
N SER A 106 -1.12 -13.99 -10.97
CA SER A 106 -2.24 -14.91 -10.76
C SER A 106 -2.84 -15.22 -12.13
N SER A 107 -3.35 -16.43 -12.27
CA SER A 107 -3.97 -16.92 -13.51
C SER A 107 -5.29 -16.22 -13.80
N THR A 108 -5.88 -15.54 -12.81
CA THR A 108 -7.12 -14.79 -12.94
C THR A 108 -7.09 -13.47 -12.17
N SER A 109 -7.99 -12.57 -12.54
CA SER A 109 -8.34 -11.37 -11.77
C SER A 109 -9.76 -11.46 -11.19
N ASP A 110 -10.40 -12.63 -11.28
CA ASP A 110 -11.74 -12.90 -10.75
C ASP A 110 -11.66 -13.43 -9.31
N VAL A 111 -12.05 -12.59 -8.34
CA VAL A 111 -12.03 -12.92 -6.91
C VAL A 111 -12.93 -14.10 -6.54
N SER A 112 -13.91 -14.45 -7.37
CA SER A 112 -14.76 -15.62 -7.13
C SER A 112 -13.99 -16.94 -7.24
N LEU A 113 -12.84 -16.93 -7.92
CA LEU A 113 -11.97 -18.08 -8.11
C LEU A 113 -10.80 -18.11 -7.11
N ALA A 114 -10.82 -17.30 -6.05
CA ALA A 114 -9.71 -17.19 -5.08
C ALA A 114 -9.32 -18.52 -4.40
N THR A 115 -10.25 -19.48 -4.31
CA THR A 115 -9.94 -20.82 -3.77
C THR A 115 -9.01 -21.62 -4.69
N GLU A 116 -9.13 -21.43 -6.01
CA GLU A 116 -8.29 -22.08 -7.03
C GLU A 116 -7.04 -21.26 -7.33
N TYR A 117 -7.17 -19.93 -7.31
CA TYR A 117 -6.11 -18.97 -7.61
C TYR A 117 -5.91 -18.01 -6.43
N PRO A 118 -5.20 -18.43 -5.37
CA PRO A 118 -5.07 -17.66 -4.13
C PRO A 118 -4.36 -16.32 -4.30
N ASN A 119 -3.55 -16.14 -5.36
CA ASN A 119 -2.82 -14.89 -5.58
C ASN A 119 -3.66 -13.82 -6.32
N VAL A 120 -4.97 -14.07 -6.55
CA VAL A 120 -5.86 -13.14 -7.25
C VAL A 120 -5.92 -11.76 -6.61
N TYR A 121 -5.96 -11.69 -5.27
CA TYR A 121 -5.97 -10.42 -4.55
C TYR A 121 -4.66 -9.66 -4.73
N SER A 122 -3.52 -10.37 -4.72
CA SER A 122 -2.21 -9.79 -5.02
C SER A 122 -2.15 -9.25 -6.45
N LYS A 123 -2.68 -9.97 -7.44
CA LYS A 123 -2.72 -9.46 -8.81
C LYS A 123 -3.55 -8.17 -8.90
N ILE A 124 -4.73 -8.14 -8.28
CA ILE A 124 -5.61 -6.96 -8.28
C ILE A 124 -4.97 -5.77 -7.54
N ALA A 125 -4.29 -6.02 -6.43
CA ALA A 125 -3.56 -4.97 -5.69
C ALA A 125 -2.36 -4.46 -6.51
N ALA A 126 -1.58 -5.35 -7.12
CA ALA A 126 -0.44 -4.99 -7.97
C ALA A 126 -0.88 -4.13 -9.16
N MET A 127 -2.04 -4.41 -9.77
CA MET A 127 -2.61 -3.59 -10.87
C MET A 127 -2.90 -2.15 -10.47
N GLN A 128 -3.08 -1.87 -9.18
CA GLN A 128 -3.39 -0.54 -8.66
C GLN A 128 -2.15 0.27 -8.27
N VAL A 129 -0.96 -0.34 -8.34
CA VAL A 129 0.30 0.34 -8.01
C VAL A 129 0.56 1.48 -9.00
N LYS A 130 0.87 2.65 -8.45
CA LYS A 130 1.17 3.88 -9.19
C LYS A 130 2.60 4.33 -8.96
N ALA A 131 3.09 5.14 -9.90
CA ALA A 131 4.37 5.82 -9.76
C ALA A 131 4.43 6.57 -8.40
N GLY A 132 5.58 6.49 -7.73
CA GLY A 132 5.82 7.15 -6.45
C GLY A 132 5.43 6.34 -5.21
N MET A 133 4.69 5.24 -5.33
CA MET A 133 4.45 4.32 -4.21
C MET A 133 5.72 3.57 -3.81
N TYR A 134 5.79 3.11 -2.57
CA TYR A 134 6.97 2.54 -1.96
C TYR A 134 6.79 1.05 -1.63
N PHE A 135 7.87 0.29 -1.68
CA PHE A 135 7.94 -1.10 -1.33
C PHE A 135 9.03 -1.33 -0.29
N THR A 136 8.69 -1.96 0.82
CA THR A 136 9.66 -2.49 1.77
C THR A 136 9.80 -3.99 1.59
N LEU A 137 11.03 -4.45 1.37
CA LEU A 137 11.35 -5.87 1.29
C LEU A 137 11.59 -6.43 2.69
N VAL A 138 10.86 -7.49 3.03
CA VAL A 138 10.92 -8.16 4.35
C VAL A 138 11.29 -9.61 4.12
N ASN A 139 12.27 -10.12 4.88
CA ASN A 139 12.80 -11.50 4.77
C ASN A 139 13.29 -11.86 3.36
N ILE A 140 13.86 -10.88 2.64
CA ILE A 140 14.46 -11.04 1.32
C ILE A 140 15.91 -10.58 1.40
N ASP A 141 16.83 -11.39 0.89
CA ASP A 141 18.21 -10.99 0.64
C ASP A 141 18.48 -11.03 -0.87
N LEU A 142 18.55 -9.84 -1.47
CA LEU A 142 18.80 -9.68 -2.90
C LEU A 142 20.21 -10.10 -3.30
N ALA A 143 21.21 -9.92 -2.43
CA ALA A 143 22.59 -10.28 -2.74
C ALA A 143 22.78 -11.80 -2.70
N ALA A 144 22.19 -12.46 -1.70
CA ALA A 144 22.19 -13.92 -1.59
C ALA A 144 21.16 -14.59 -2.52
N LYS A 145 20.25 -13.82 -3.12
CA LYS A 145 19.11 -14.29 -3.93
C LYS A 145 18.20 -15.27 -3.19
N THR A 146 17.92 -14.97 -1.93
CA THR A 146 17.07 -15.81 -1.07
C THR A 146 15.79 -15.08 -0.67
N SER A 147 14.72 -15.86 -0.56
CA SER A 147 13.43 -15.42 -0.03
C SER A 147 12.91 -16.49 0.92
N ASP A 148 12.92 -16.20 2.23
CA ASP A 148 12.37 -17.09 3.25
C ASP A 148 11.09 -16.49 3.82
N ASN A 149 9.95 -16.92 3.27
CA ASN A 149 8.66 -16.26 3.48
C ASN A 149 8.75 -14.74 3.19
N GLY A 150 9.47 -14.41 2.12
CA GLY A 150 9.78 -13.04 1.74
C GLY A 150 8.57 -12.28 1.23
N LYS A 151 8.52 -10.99 1.56
CA LYS A 151 7.40 -10.11 1.22
C LYS A 151 7.89 -8.79 0.65
N ALA A 152 7.17 -8.26 -0.33
CA ALA A 152 7.24 -6.85 -0.71
C ALA A 152 5.99 -6.16 -0.15
N VAL A 153 6.16 -5.26 0.81
CA VAL A 153 5.07 -4.53 1.48
C VAL A 153 4.90 -3.17 0.82
N LEU A 154 3.73 -2.93 0.25
CA LEU A 154 3.38 -1.67 -0.40
C LEU A 154 3.05 -0.60 0.64
N SER A 155 3.48 0.62 0.37
CA SER A 155 3.10 1.81 1.14
C SER A 155 2.88 3.01 0.22
N LEU A 156 1.91 3.84 0.54
CA LEU A 156 1.64 5.08 -0.22
C LEU A 156 2.66 6.17 0.08
N THR A 157 3.23 6.16 1.27
CA THR A 157 4.22 7.12 1.76
C THR A 157 5.55 6.44 2.05
N GLU A 158 6.65 7.20 2.03
CA GLU A 158 7.97 6.67 2.31
C GLU A 158 8.05 6.06 3.73
N PRO A 159 8.41 4.77 3.85
CA PRO A 159 8.57 4.12 5.14
C PRO A 159 9.67 4.78 5.99
N GLY A 160 9.34 5.13 7.23
CA GLY A 160 10.29 5.78 8.16
C GLY A 160 10.56 7.26 7.89
N GLY A 161 9.96 7.83 6.83
CA GLY A 161 10.05 9.25 6.47
C GLY A 161 8.99 10.11 7.15
N GLY A 162 8.57 9.77 8.37
CA GLY A 162 7.68 10.63 9.13
C GLY A 162 8.24 12.05 9.14
N GLU A 163 7.49 13.02 8.64
CA GLU A 163 7.81 14.42 8.89
C GLU A 163 7.97 14.54 10.41
N ASP A 164 9.13 15.01 10.85
CA ASP A 164 9.26 15.64 12.15
C ASP A 164 8.25 16.80 12.12
N VAL A 165 7.01 16.52 12.51
CA VAL A 165 6.08 17.54 12.94
C VAL A 165 6.65 18.09 14.23
N SER A 166 7.62 18.99 14.06
CA SER A 166 7.93 20.03 15.02
C SER A 166 6.61 20.75 15.25
N TYR A 167 5.88 20.34 16.29
CA TYR A 167 4.93 21.22 16.91
C TYR A 167 5.77 22.41 17.37
N ASP A 168 5.78 23.49 16.58
CA ASP A 168 6.10 24.80 17.13
C ASP A 168 5.25 24.92 18.38
N ASP A 169 5.90 24.96 19.54
CA ASP A 169 5.27 24.92 20.83
C ASP A 169 4.37 26.16 20.97
N ILE A 170 3.10 26.06 20.54
CA ILE A 170 2.13 27.17 20.58
C ILE A 170 1.93 27.63 22.04
N MET A 171 2.32 26.79 23.00
CA MET A 171 2.22 27.06 24.43
C MET A 171 3.40 27.87 24.99
N GLY A 172 4.43 28.14 24.17
CA GLY A 172 5.62 28.88 24.59
C GLY A 172 6.44 28.14 25.66
N GLU A 173 7.66 28.62 25.88
CA GLU A 173 8.58 28.08 26.90
C GLU A 173 7.88 27.99 28.27
N PRO A 174 7.95 26.86 29.00
CA PRO A 174 7.34 26.75 30.32
C PRO A 174 8.00 27.73 31.29
N VAL A 175 7.24 28.75 31.71
CA VAL A 175 7.69 29.72 32.72
C VAL A 175 7.76 29.00 34.07
N GLN A 176 8.98 28.71 34.54
CA GLN A 176 9.18 28.24 35.91
C GLN A 176 8.83 29.37 36.89
N ASN A 177 7.78 29.13 37.69
CA ASN A 177 7.31 29.99 38.78
C ASN A 177 6.71 31.35 38.35
N PRO A 178 5.43 31.37 37.93
CA PRO A 178 4.76 32.59 37.47
C PRO A 178 4.39 33.60 38.59
N GLY A 179 4.81 33.36 39.83
CA GLY A 179 4.70 34.36 40.92
C GLY A 179 3.28 34.66 41.41
N TYR A 180 2.27 33.86 41.05
CA TYR A 180 0.91 34.06 41.53
C TYR A 180 0.79 33.63 43.00
N VAL A 181 0.62 34.60 43.89
CA VAL A 181 0.17 34.39 45.26
C VAL A 181 -1.36 34.31 45.24
N LEU A 182 -1.91 33.12 45.45
CA LEU A 182 -3.34 32.94 45.66
C LEU A 182 -3.69 33.43 47.07
N ASP A 183 -4.25 34.63 47.16
CA ASP A 183 -4.72 35.18 48.43
C ASP A 183 -6.09 34.57 48.77
N VAL A 184 -6.08 33.49 49.55
CA VAL A 184 -7.29 32.83 50.02
C VAL A 184 -7.65 33.44 51.38
N THR A 185 -8.46 34.49 51.36
CA THR A 185 -9.11 35.00 52.57
C THR A 185 -10.34 34.15 52.87
N VAL A 186 -10.31 33.41 53.97
CA VAL A 186 -11.46 32.66 54.50
C VAL A 186 -12.21 33.59 55.46
N GLU A 187 -13.44 33.97 55.14
CA GLU A 187 -14.31 34.66 56.11
C GLU A 187 -14.77 33.68 57.19
N GLU A 188 -14.37 33.92 58.45
CA GLU A 188 -14.90 33.21 59.60
C GLU A 188 -16.31 33.73 59.93
N THR A 189 -17.33 32.91 59.69
CA THR A 189 -18.67 33.13 60.23
C THR A 189 -18.78 32.56 61.63
N TYR A 190 -19.08 33.43 62.60
CA TYR A 190 -19.39 33.13 64.01
C TYR A 190 -20.77 32.48 64.17
#